data_AF-A0A6H1Q017-F1
#
_entry.id   AF-A0A6H1Q017-F1
#
_cell.length_a   1.000
_cell.length_b   1.000
_cell.length_c   1.000
_cell.angle_alpha   90.00
_cell.angle_beta   90.00
_cell.angle_gamma   90.00
#
_symmetry.space_group_name_H-M   'P 1'
#
loop_
_entity.id
_entity.type
_entity.pdbx_description
1 polymer ?
#
loop_
_entity_poly.entity_id
_entity_poly.type
_entity_poly.pdbx_seq_one_letter_code
_entity_poly.pdbx_strand_id
1 'polypeptide(L)'
;MLYFAYGSNLNHFQMKRRCKDSVFLKKINLTNFKLTFRSKYRAADIELKKNSIVPGALFEISKSDEKKLDVYEDYPVLYKKYYFTYYGKKVMTYTMTKKTLFSYPTERYLNIIKRGYKDCNLDNHILKKALKA
;
A
#
# COMPACT_ATOMS: atom_id res chain seq x y z
N MET A 1 4.13 9.61 -12.63
CA MET A 1 3.17 9.89 -11.53
C MET A 1 3.73 9.31 -10.24
N LEU A 2 3.52 9.96 -9.09
CA LEU A 2 3.95 9.42 -7.81
C LEU A 2 2.90 8.48 -7.21
N TYR A 3 3.33 7.29 -6.82
CA TYR A 3 2.51 6.25 -6.22
C TYR A 3 3.04 5.84 -4.85
N PHE A 4 2.17 5.78 -3.86
CA PHE A 4 2.49 5.31 -2.51
C PHE A 4 1.96 3.89 -2.29
N ALA A 5 2.88 2.96 -2.06
CA ALA A 5 2.58 1.59 -1.68
C ALA A 5 2.76 1.38 -0.18
N TYR A 6 1.83 0.65 0.44
CA TYR A 6 1.88 0.28 1.87
C TYR A 6 1.63 -1.22 2.12
N GLY A 7 1.32 -1.97 1.06
CA GLY A 7 0.94 -3.39 1.11
C GLY A 7 1.84 -4.26 0.23
N SER A 8 1.24 -5.19 -0.54
CA SER A 8 2.02 -6.15 -1.36
C SER A 8 2.92 -5.51 -2.42
N ASN A 9 2.57 -4.32 -2.93
CA ASN A 9 3.40 -3.57 -3.89
C ASN A 9 4.69 -2.99 -3.28
N LEU A 10 4.91 -3.13 -1.97
CA LEU A 10 6.24 -2.87 -1.37
C LEU A 10 7.28 -3.89 -1.83
N ASN A 11 6.86 -5.10 -2.23
CA ASN A 11 7.77 -6.11 -2.73
C ASN A 11 8.27 -5.70 -4.12
N HIS A 12 9.57 -5.39 -4.24
CA HIS A 12 10.14 -4.84 -5.47
C HIS A 12 9.97 -5.80 -6.66
N PHE A 13 10.10 -7.10 -6.44
CA PHE A 13 9.91 -8.11 -7.49
C PHE A 13 8.47 -8.11 -8.02
N GLN A 14 7.48 -8.09 -7.12
CA GLN A 14 6.08 -8.03 -7.57
C GLN A 14 5.74 -6.68 -8.20
N MET A 15 6.27 -5.58 -7.65
CA MET A 15 6.08 -4.26 -8.20
C MET A 15 6.62 -4.18 -9.62
N LYS A 16 7.86 -4.62 -9.88
CA LYS A 16 8.43 -4.66 -11.22
C LYS A 16 7.71 -5.58 -12.19
N ARG A 17 7.17 -6.71 -11.70
CA ARG A 17 6.38 -7.62 -12.54
C ARG A 17 5.08 -6.99 -13.02
N ARG A 18 4.40 -6.22 -12.16
CA ARG A 18 3.16 -5.50 -12.50
C ARG A 18 3.45 -4.22 -13.28
N CYS A 19 4.39 -3.44 -12.79
CA CYS A 19 4.75 -2.11 -13.24
C CYS A 19 6.21 -2.10 -13.70
N LYS A 20 6.43 -2.40 -14.99
CA LYS A 20 7.79 -2.56 -15.54
C LYS A 20 8.59 -1.27 -15.46
N ASP A 21 7.92 -0.14 -15.65
CA ASP A 21 8.54 1.19 -15.70
C ASP A 21 8.70 1.79 -14.29
N SER A 22 8.17 1.12 -13.26
CA SER A 22 8.19 1.64 -11.89
C SER A 22 9.60 1.85 -11.34
N VAL A 23 9.84 2.98 -10.69
CA VAL A 23 11.12 3.29 -10.04
C VAL A 23 10.88 3.52 -8.56
N PHE A 24 11.57 2.75 -7.70
CA PHE A 24 11.57 3.01 -6.26
C PHE A 24 12.34 4.30 -6.00
N LEU A 25 11.71 5.27 -5.33
CA LEU A 25 12.35 6.55 -5.00
C LEU A 25 12.88 6.53 -3.57
N LYS A 26 11.99 6.32 -2.59
CA LYS A 26 12.32 6.31 -1.17
C LYS A 26 11.16 5.81 -0.31
N LYS A 27 11.45 5.48 0.95
CA LYS A 27 10.42 5.30 1.97
C LYS A 27 9.84 6.64 2.45
N ILE A 28 8.55 6.67 2.72
CA ILE A 28 7.83 7.82 3.28
C ILE A 28 6.80 7.36 4.30
N ASN A 29 6.33 8.28 5.15
CA ASN A 29 5.25 8.03 6.10
C ASN A 29 3.99 8.77 5.68
N LEU A 30 2.87 8.06 5.60
CA LEU A 30 1.55 8.65 5.43
C LEU A 30 0.96 8.93 6.82
N THR A 31 0.67 10.20 7.11
CA THR A 31 0.14 10.65 8.40
C THR A 31 -1.38 10.63 8.44
N ASN A 32 -1.96 10.47 9.63
CA ASN A 32 -3.39 10.38 9.89
C ASN A 32 -4.08 9.14 9.29
N PHE A 33 -3.31 8.07 9.10
CA PHE A 33 -3.82 6.77 8.67
C PHE A 33 -3.32 5.65 9.59
N LYS A 34 -4.08 4.55 9.66
CA LYS A 34 -3.61 3.27 10.20
C LYS A 34 -3.65 2.19 9.12
N LEU A 35 -2.66 1.30 9.19
CA LEU A 35 -2.65 0.06 8.42
C LEU A 35 -3.58 -0.95 9.08
N THR A 36 -4.33 -1.68 8.27
CA THR A 36 -5.23 -2.75 8.70
C THR A 36 -5.34 -3.81 7.61
N PHE A 37 -5.99 -4.93 7.94
CA PHE A 37 -6.24 -6.03 7.02
C PHE A 37 -7.72 -6.35 7.03
N ARG A 38 -8.33 -6.48 5.85
CA ARG A 38 -9.78 -6.70 5.74
C ARG A 38 -10.17 -7.34 4.41
N SER A 39 -11.47 -7.41 4.13
CA SER A 39 -12.11 -8.02 2.96
C SER A 39 -12.03 -9.55 2.92
N LYS A 40 -12.80 -10.15 2.00
CA LYS A 40 -12.73 -11.59 1.68
C LYS A 40 -11.31 -12.03 1.32
N TYR A 41 -10.52 -11.15 0.73
CA TYR A 41 -9.13 -11.41 0.32
C TYR A 41 -8.12 -11.24 1.45
N ARG A 42 -8.53 -10.74 2.63
CA ARG A 42 -7.66 -10.49 3.79
C ARG A 42 -6.46 -9.60 3.43
N ALA A 43 -6.68 -8.66 2.53
CA ALA A 43 -5.68 -7.78 1.95
C ALA A 43 -5.45 -6.53 2.82
N ALA A 44 -4.34 -5.84 2.55
CA ALA A 44 -3.92 -4.66 3.30
C ALA A 44 -4.75 -3.44 2.89
N ASP A 45 -5.24 -2.68 3.85
CA ASP A 45 -5.96 -1.43 3.63
C ASP A 45 -5.42 -0.35 4.57
N ILE A 46 -5.69 0.92 4.22
CA ILE A 46 -5.49 2.05 5.11
C ILE A 46 -6.82 2.75 5.38
N GLU A 47 -6.97 3.19 6.62
CA GLU A 47 -8.14 3.96 7.06
C GLU A 47 -7.71 5.15 7.89
N LEU A 48 -8.54 6.20 7.87
CA LEU A 48 -8.26 7.43 8.59
C LEU A 48 -8.19 7.15 10.10
N LYS A 49 -7.09 7.58 10.71
CA LYS A 49 -6.91 7.58 12.16
C LYS A 49 -5.96 8.70 12.54
N LYS A 50 -6.48 9.71 13.24
CA LYS A 50 -5.68 10.85 13.73
C LYS A 50 -4.49 10.36 14.55
N ASN A 51 -3.38 11.09 14.45
CA ASN A 51 -2.15 10.81 15.21
C ASN A 51 -1.56 9.40 14.97
N SER A 52 -1.85 8.80 13.80
CA SER A 52 -1.27 7.53 13.37
C SER A 52 -0.48 7.71 12.08
N ILE A 53 0.47 6.81 11.85
CA ILE A 53 1.32 6.80 10.67
C ILE A 53 1.29 5.43 10.00
N VAL A 54 1.38 5.42 8.67
CA VAL A 54 1.60 4.23 7.87
C VAL A 54 2.92 4.38 7.12
N PRO A 55 3.95 3.57 7.44
CA PRO A 55 5.17 3.53 6.66
C PRO A 55 4.89 2.86 5.32
N GLY A 56 5.48 3.40 4.26
CA GLY A 56 5.39 2.82 2.94
C GLY A 56 6.48 3.34 2.02
N ALA A 57 6.35 3.04 0.74
CA ALA A 57 7.32 3.40 -0.28
C ALA A 57 6.70 4.26 -1.35
N LEU A 58 7.46 5.27 -1.77
CA LEU A 58 7.14 6.14 -2.88
C LEU A 58 7.81 5.59 -4.15
N PHE A 59 7.00 5.36 -5.15
CA PHE A 59 7.41 4.94 -6.48
C PHE A 59 7.06 6.02 -7.49
N GLU A 60 7.88 6.15 -8.53
CA GLU A 60 7.46 6.77 -9.78
C GLU A 60 6.90 5.70 -10.70
N ILE A 61 5.72 5.94 -11.28
CA ILE A 61 5.07 5.04 -12.24
C ILE A 61 4.61 5.78 -13.50
N SER A 62 4.60 5.09 -14.63
CA SER A 62 4.06 5.57 -15.90
C SER A 62 2.52 5.50 -15.93
N LYS A 63 1.89 6.13 -16.94
CA LYS A 63 0.44 6.02 -17.14
C LYS A 63 0.00 4.59 -17.51
N SER A 64 0.86 3.82 -18.17
CA SER A 64 0.58 2.41 -18.48
C SER A 64 0.64 1.55 -17.22
N ASP A 65 1.59 1.81 -16.33
CA ASP A 65 1.68 1.14 -15.03
C ASP A 65 0.47 1.46 -14.14
N GLU A 66 -0.02 2.70 -14.12
CA GLU A 66 -1.27 3.06 -13.44
C GLU A 66 -2.45 2.20 -13.91
N LYS A 67 -2.64 2.03 -15.23
CA LYS A 67 -3.72 1.20 -15.77
C LYS A 67 -3.61 -0.26 -15.32
N LYS A 68 -2.39 -0.80 -15.22
CA LYS A 68 -2.17 -2.17 -14.73
C LYS A 68 -2.47 -2.29 -13.24
N LEU A 69 -2.13 -1.27 -12.46
CA LEU A 69 -2.50 -1.20 -11.04
C LEU A 69 -4.01 -1.11 -10.88
N ASP A 70 -4.70 -0.32 -11.69
CA ASP A 70 -6.17 -0.22 -11.64
C ASP A 70 -6.84 -1.57 -11.83
N VAL A 71 -6.37 -2.37 -12.80
CA VAL A 71 -6.86 -3.75 -13.01
C VAL A 71 -6.52 -4.64 -11.82
N TYR A 72 -5.30 -4.55 -11.29
CA TYR A 72 -4.83 -5.40 -10.20
C TYR A 72 -5.55 -5.12 -8.87
N GLU A 73 -5.81 -3.85 -8.57
CA GLU A 73 -6.49 -3.40 -7.35
C GLU A 73 -8.02 -3.47 -7.47
N ASP A 74 -8.54 -4.00 -8.58
CA ASP A 74 -9.97 -4.10 -8.89
C ASP A 74 -10.67 -2.74 -8.72
N TYR A 75 -10.05 -1.69 -9.28
CA TYR A 75 -10.55 -0.32 -9.25
C TYR A 75 -11.70 -0.14 -10.26
N PRO A 76 -12.80 0.56 -9.90
CA PRO A 76 -13.08 1.23 -8.63
C PRO A 76 -13.90 0.40 -7.62
N VAL A 77 -14.01 -0.92 -7.79
CA VAL A 77 -14.93 -1.78 -7.03
C VAL A 77 -14.37 -2.10 -5.65
N LEU A 78 -13.21 -2.75 -5.57
CA LEU A 78 -12.59 -3.15 -4.31
C LEU A 78 -11.84 -1.98 -3.67
N TYR A 79 -11.01 -1.30 -4.46
CA TYR A 79 -10.27 -0.12 -4.05
C TYR A 79 -10.66 1.11 -4.86
N LYS A 80 -10.54 2.28 -4.22
CA LYS A 80 -10.62 3.60 -4.83
C LYS A 80 -9.29 4.33 -4.71
N LYS A 81 -9.00 5.19 -5.69
CA LYS A 81 -7.85 6.09 -5.65
C LYS A 81 -8.03 7.14 -4.56
N TYR A 82 -6.99 7.35 -3.79
CA TYR A 82 -6.85 8.42 -2.82
C TYR A 82 -5.62 9.23 -3.19
N TYR A 83 -5.74 10.54 -3.12
CA TYR A 83 -4.64 11.45 -3.43
C TYR A 83 -4.31 12.29 -2.21
N PHE A 84 -3.02 12.42 -1.94
CA PHE A 84 -2.50 13.30 -0.89
C PHE A 84 -1.31 14.09 -1.41
N THR A 85 -0.92 15.13 -0.68
CA THR A 85 0.23 15.95 -1.03
C THR A 85 1.41 15.57 -0.17
N TYR A 86 2.57 15.35 -0.79
CA TYR A 86 3.84 15.10 -0.14
C TYR A 86 4.88 16.07 -0.70
N TYR A 87 5.36 17.00 0.14
CA TYR A 87 6.28 18.08 -0.26
C TYR A 87 5.82 18.83 -1.53
N GLY A 88 4.56 19.26 -1.55
CA GLY A 88 3.97 20.00 -2.68
C GLY A 88 3.65 19.16 -3.92
N LYS A 89 4.00 17.87 -3.94
CA LYS A 89 3.68 16.96 -5.05
C LYS A 89 2.47 16.08 -4.73
N LYS A 90 1.58 15.91 -5.70
CA LYS A 90 0.43 15.01 -5.60
C LYS A 90 0.90 13.55 -5.70
N VAL A 91 0.50 12.73 -4.74
CA VAL A 91 0.80 11.30 -4.65
C VAL A 91 -0.50 10.51 -4.62
N MET A 92 -0.55 9.45 -5.41
CA MET A 92 -1.69 8.54 -5.51
C MET A 92 -1.47 7.30 -4.66
N THR A 93 -2.53 6.78 -4.04
CA THR A 93 -2.56 5.47 -3.40
C THR A 93 -3.95 4.86 -3.53
N TYR A 94 -4.12 3.60 -3.14
CA TYR A 94 -5.41 2.92 -3.16
C TYR A 94 -5.93 2.74 -1.74
N THR A 95 -7.23 2.88 -1.53
CA THR A 95 -7.90 2.57 -0.25
C THR A 95 -9.16 1.77 -0.53
N MET A 96 -9.51 0.78 0.29
CA MET A 96 -10.70 -0.02 0.04
C MET A 96 -11.97 0.84 0.10
N THR A 97 -12.93 0.56 -0.77
CA THR A 97 -14.23 1.24 -0.83
C THR A 97 -15.09 0.90 0.39
N LYS A 98 -15.21 -0.39 0.71
CA LYS A 98 -15.95 -0.91 1.87
C LYS A 98 -15.00 -1.22 3.03
N LYS A 99 -15.22 -0.59 4.18
CA LYS A 99 -14.42 -0.80 5.40
C LYS A 99 -15.00 -1.92 6.25
N THR A 100 -14.89 -3.17 5.77
CA THR A 100 -15.35 -4.37 6.49
C THR A 100 -14.55 -4.58 7.78
N LEU A 101 -15.02 -5.45 8.68
CA LEU A 101 -14.26 -5.82 9.88
C LEU A 101 -12.85 -6.34 9.55
N PHE A 102 -11.98 -6.22 10.56
CA PHE A 102 -10.62 -6.72 10.48
C PHE A 102 -10.60 -8.22 10.17
N SER A 103 -9.63 -8.65 9.37
CA SER A 103 -9.40 -10.06 9.06
C SER A 103 -7.92 -10.32 8.93
N TYR A 104 -7.42 -11.33 9.64
CA TYR A 104 -6.02 -11.70 9.60
C TYR A 104 -5.59 -12.08 8.17
N PRO A 105 -4.47 -11.52 7.65
CA PRO A 105 -3.94 -11.92 6.35
C PRO A 105 -3.51 -13.38 6.36
N THR A 106 -3.50 -14.02 5.19
CA THR A 106 -2.87 -15.33 5.05
C THR A 106 -1.37 -15.22 5.28
N GLU A 107 -0.75 -16.28 5.78
CA GLU A 107 0.70 -16.29 6.02
C GLU A 107 1.49 -15.98 4.73
N ARG A 108 1.06 -16.56 3.61
CA ARG A 108 1.63 -16.29 2.29
C ARG A 108 1.59 -14.81 1.93
N TYR A 109 0.44 -14.14 2.13
CA TYR A 109 0.30 -12.72 1.85
C TYR A 109 1.13 -11.87 2.81
N LEU A 110 1.14 -12.22 4.10
CA LEU A 110 1.95 -11.53 5.10
C LEU A 110 3.45 -11.63 4.79
N ASN A 111 3.93 -12.78 4.32
CA ASN A 111 5.34 -12.98 3.96
C ASN A 111 5.75 -12.11 2.76
N ILE A 112 4.84 -11.88 1.81
CA ILE A 112 5.05 -10.93 0.71
C ILE A 112 5.25 -9.52 1.24
N ILE A 113 4.38 -9.07 2.15
CA ILE A 113 4.48 -7.72 2.75
C ILE A 113 5.77 -7.62 3.57
N LYS A 114 6.08 -8.60 4.41
CA LYS A 114 7.33 -8.64 5.18
C LYS A 114 8.56 -8.54 4.28
N ARG A 115 8.55 -9.20 3.11
CA ARG A 115 9.61 -9.06 2.12
C ARG A 115 9.68 -7.64 1.56
N GLY A 116 8.54 -7.03 1.22
CA GLY A 116 8.50 -5.64 0.78
C GLY A 116 9.00 -4.64 1.83
N TYR A 117 8.68 -4.86 3.11
CA TYR A 117 9.23 -4.05 4.20
C TYR A 117 10.77 -4.15 4.25
N LYS A 118 11.34 -5.34 4.02
CA LYS A 118 12.80 -5.50 3.89
C LYS A 118 13.34 -4.80 2.65
N ASP A 119 12.74 -5.00 1.48
CA ASP A 119 13.18 -4.40 0.21
C ASP A 119 13.18 -2.86 0.27
N CYS A 120 12.22 -2.26 0.98
CA CYS A 120 12.11 -0.81 1.16
C CYS A 120 12.75 -0.28 2.45
N ASN A 121 13.42 -1.14 3.25
CA ASN A 121 14.02 -0.82 4.54
C ASN A 121 13.04 -0.08 5.51
N LEU A 122 11.84 -0.62 5.67
CA LEU A 122 10.77 -0.12 6.54
C LEU A 122 10.78 -0.81 7.91
N ASP A 123 10.37 -0.08 8.94
CA ASP A 123 10.18 -0.64 10.28
C ASP A 123 8.91 -1.51 10.34
N ASN A 124 9.08 -2.75 10.80
CA ASN A 124 8.01 -3.72 10.97
C ASN A 124 7.14 -3.48 12.22
N HIS A 125 7.48 -2.55 13.11
CA HIS A 125 6.70 -2.27 14.32
C HIS A 125 5.24 -1.93 13.99
N ILE A 126 5.01 -1.08 12.97
CA ILE A 126 3.65 -0.71 12.55
C ILE A 126 2.90 -1.92 11.94
N LEU A 127 3.59 -2.75 11.15
CA LEU A 127 3.02 -3.98 10.62
C LEU A 127 2.61 -4.95 11.74
N LYS A 128 3.47 -5.15 12.74
CA LYS A 128 3.16 -5.98 13.91
C LYS A 128 1.97 -5.42 14.70
N LYS A 129 1.90 -4.10 14.87
CA LYS A 129 0.78 -3.42 15.54
C LYS A 129 -0.53 -3.62 14.76
N ALA A 130 -0.50 -3.56 13.44
CA ALA A 130 -1.67 -3.78 12.59
C ALA A 130 -2.21 -5.23 12.66
N LEU A 131 -1.40 -6.19 13.13
CA LEU A 131 -1.81 -7.58 13.34
C LEU A 131 -2.33 -7.86 14.75
N LYS A 132 -2.21 -6.93 15.71
CA LYS A 132 -2.70 -7.09 17.09
C LYS A 132 -4.06 -6.40 17.30
N ALA A 133 -4.91 -6.41 16.26
CA ALA A 133 -6.13 -5.61 16.16
C ALA A 133 -6.96 -5.59 17.45
#